data_AF-X1LHQ4-F1
#
_entry.id   AF-X1LHQ4-F1
#
_cell.length_a   1.000
_cell.length_b   1.000
_cell.length_c   1.000
_cell.angle_alpha   90.00
_cell.angle_beta   90.00
_cell.angle_gamma   90.00
#
_symmetry.space_group_name_H-M   'P 1'
#
loop_
_entity.id
_entity.type
_entity.pdbx_description
1 polymer ?
#
loop_
_entity_poly.entity_id
_entity_poly.type
_entity_poly.pdbx_seq_one_letter_code
_entity_poly.pdbx_strand_id
1 'polypeptide(L)' 'ISQRQHQVINAEEEAKKGFSVNLGLGKQVSKKKILETVENLLENYELRQAMSRKGKQLIDAKGAERIAEIILSSIKNGQG' A
#
# COMPACT_ATOMS: atom_id res chain seq x y z
N ILE A 1 3.48 -20.36 -1.81
CA ILE A 1 3.37 -19.42 -0.67
C ILE A 1 1.88 -19.22 -0.38
N SER A 2 1.43 -19.24 0.88
CA SER A 2 0.01 -19.07 1.20
C SER A 2 -0.42 -17.59 1.13
N GLN A 3 -1.71 -17.32 0.91
CA GLN A 3 -2.26 -15.94 0.87
C GLN A 3 -1.89 -15.13 2.12
N ARG A 4 -1.87 -15.78 3.28
CA ARG A 4 -1.49 -15.17 4.56
C ARG A 4 -0.02 -14.74 4.59
N GLN A 5 0.87 -15.53 4.00
CA GLN A 5 2.29 -15.20 3.89
C GLN A 5 2.50 -14.02 2.92
N HIS A 6 1.77 -13.96 1.80
CA HIS A 6 1.81 -12.80 0.90
C HIS A 6 1.41 -11.49 1.60
N GLN A 7 0.36 -11.52 2.42
CA GLN A 7 -0.07 -10.32 3.15
C GLN A 7 0.98 -9.82 4.14
N VAL A 8 1.69 -10.72 4.82
CA VAL A 8 2.78 -10.34 5.75
C VAL A 8 3.93 -9.69 5.00
N ILE A 9 4.39 -10.31 3.91
CA ILE A 9 5.49 -9.79 3.09
C ILE A 9 5.13 -8.41 2.53
N ASN A 10 3.92 -8.26 1.98
CA ASN A 10 3.48 -6.97 1.45
C ASN A 10 3.45 -5.91 2.54
N ALA A 11 2.89 -6.20 3.72
CA ALA A 11 2.84 -5.24 4.82
C ALA A 11 4.24 -4.78 5.29
N GLU A 12 5.22 -5.69 5.30
CA GLU A 12 6.61 -5.35 5.60
C GLU A 12 7.24 -4.45 4.52
N GLU A 13 7.05 -4.78 3.25
CA GLU A 13 7.58 -4.01 2.13
C GLU A 13 6.95 -2.62 2.02
N GLU A 14 5.64 -2.51 2.25
CA GLU A 14 4.94 -1.22 2.28
C GLU A 14 5.41 -0.34 3.45
N ALA A 15 5.63 -0.93 4.62
CA ALA A 15 6.17 -0.20 5.77
C ALA A 15 7.61 0.27 5.54
N LYS A 16 8.46 -0.55 4.88
CA LYS A 16 9.82 -0.14 4.47
C LYS A 16 9.80 1.05 3.51
N LYS A 17 8.82 1.10 2.61
CA LYS A 17 8.59 2.24 1.70
C LYS A 17 8.09 3.49 2.44
N GLY A 18 7.70 3.37 3.71
CA GLY A 18 7.48 4.49 4.62
C GLY A 18 6.20 5.28 4.38
N PHE A 19 5.21 4.68 3.72
CA PHE A 19 3.86 5.26 3.56
C PHE A 19 2.80 4.52 4.39
N SER A 20 3.15 3.38 5.00
CA SER A 20 2.31 2.62 5.93
C SER A 20 3.09 2.24 7.18
N VAL A 21 2.39 1.82 8.24
CA VAL A 21 2.98 1.31 9.48
C VAL A 21 2.52 -0.13 9.68
N ASN A 22 3.46 -1.07 9.69
CA ASN A 22 3.17 -2.47 9.97
C ASN A 22 3.10 -2.71 11.48
N LEU A 23 1.90 -3.03 11.98
CA LEU A 23 1.68 -3.31 13.40
C LEU A 23 1.95 -4.78 13.79
N GLY A 24 2.15 -5.67 12.82
CA GLY A 24 2.24 -7.13 13.01
C GLY A 24 0.91 -7.84 12.72
N LEU A 25 0.89 -9.17 12.92
CA LEU A 25 -0.26 -10.00 12.56
C LEU A 25 -0.93 -10.67 13.79
N GLY A 26 -2.24 -10.54 13.90
CA GLY A 26 -3.06 -11.27 14.89
C GLY A 26 -2.64 -10.97 16.33
N LYS A 27 -2.26 -12.00 17.09
CA LYS A 27 -1.88 -11.88 18.51
C LYS A 27 -0.66 -10.99 18.77
N GLN A 28 0.11 -10.65 17.74
CA GLN A 28 1.25 -9.73 17.84
C GLN A 28 0.82 -8.25 17.94
N VAL A 29 -0.47 -7.95 17.69
CA VAL A 29 -1.02 -6.60 17.76
C VAL A 29 -1.78 -6.43 19.08
N SER A 30 -1.28 -5.56 19.95
CA SER A 30 -1.96 -5.20 21.19
C SER A 30 -2.75 -3.90 21.03
N LYS A 31 -3.80 -3.72 21.85
CA LYS A 31 -4.55 -2.45 21.90
C LYS A 31 -3.62 -1.27 22.20
N LYS A 32 -2.67 -1.47 23.12
CA LYS A 32 -1.66 -0.48 23.48
C LYS A 32 -0.83 -0.05 22.26
N LYS A 33 -0.33 -1.01 21.48
CA LYS A 33 0.46 -0.72 20.27
C LYS A 33 -0.33 0.06 19.22
N ILE A 34 -1.61 -0.27 19.04
CA ILE A 34 -2.50 0.48 18.16
C ILE A 34 -2.64 1.93 18.64
N LEU A 35 -2.97 2.10 19.93
CA LEU A 35 -3.15 3.43 20.54
C LEU A 35 -1.90 4.29 20.38
N GLU A 36 -0.74 3.80 20.81
CA GLU A 36 0.54 4.54 20.74
C GLU A 36 0.90 4.92 19.30
N THR A 37 0.64 4.01 18.34
CA THR A 37 0.90 4.30 16.93
C THR A 37 -0.02 5.41 16.41
N VAL A 38 -1.31 5.36 16.76
CA VAL A 38 -2.29 6.37 16.35
C VAL A 38 -1.98 7.72 16.99
N GLU A 39 -1.66 7.75 18.28
CA GLU A 39 -1.26 8.98 19.00
C GLU A 39 -0.04 9.62 18.35
N ASN A 40 1.03 8.85 18.12
CA ASN A 40 2.21 9.36 17.42
C ASN A 40 1.88 9.89 16.02
N LEU A 41 1.00 9.20 15.27
CA LEU A 41 0.56 9.70 13.97
C LEU A 41 -0.25 11.00 14.09
N LEU A 42 -1.10 11.17 15.11
CA LEU A 42 -1.91 12.38 15.31
C LEU A 42 -1.07 13.58 15.76
N GLU A 43 -0.07 13.33 16.61
CA GLU A 43 0.79 14.38 17.17
C GLU A 43 1.91 14.79 16.22
N ASN A 44 2.37 13.89 15.34
CA ASN A 44 3.50 14.15 14.44
C ASN A 44 3.06 14.50 13.01
N TYR A 45 2.87 15.79 12.76
CA TYR A 45 2.49 16.29 11.43
C TYR A 45 3.55 15.99 10.35
N GLU A 46 4.83 16.16 10.66
CA GLU A 46 5.93 15.93 9.70
C GLU A 46 5.98 14.46 9.25
N LEU A 47 5.75 13.53 10.18
CA LEU A 47 5.62 12.11 9.86
C LEU A 47 4.46 11.87 8.89
N ARG A 48 3.26 12.41 9.18
CA ARG A 48 2.09 12.26 8.28
C ARG A 48 2.37 12.86 6.90
N GLN A 49 3.00 14.02 6.85
CA GLN A 49 3.33 14.69 5.60
C GLN A 49 4.34 13.87 4.77
N ALA A 50 5.39 13.33 5.40
CA ALA A 50 6.36 12.47 4.75
C ALA A 50 5.73 11.18 4.22
N MET A 51 4.89 10.52 5.01
CA MET A 51 4.13 9.31 4.60
C MET A 51 3.24 9.61 3.39
N SER A 52 2.51 10.73 3.42
CA SER A 52 1.63 11.14 2.32
C SER A 52 2.42 11.39 1.02
N ARG A 53 3.57 12.07 1.10
CA ARG A 53 4.44 12.31 -0.06
C ARG A 53 4.97 10.99 -0.65
N LYS A 54 5.46 10.09 0.19
CA LYS A 54 5.96 8.76 -0.24
C LYS A 54 4.85 7.92 -0.89
N GLY A 55 3.65 7.92 -0.31
CA GLY A 55 2.49 7.23 -0.87
C GLY A 55 2.10 7.77 -2.25
N LYS A 56 2.09 9.09 -2.44
CA LYS A 56 1.80 9.71 -3.73
C LYS A 56 2.81 9.32 -4.82
N GLN A 57 4.08 9.20 -4.48
CA GLN A 57 5.14 8.82 -5.44
C GLN A 57 4.99 7.39 -5.98
N LEU A 58 4.27 6.51 -5.28
CA LEU A 58 4.04 5.13 -5.73
C LEU A 58 2.96 5.02 -6.80
N ILE A 59 2.12 6.03 -6.94
CA ILE A 59 1.02 6.03 -7.91
C ILE A 59 1.47 6.83 -9.13
N ASP A 60 1.68 6.15 -10.25
CA ASP A 60 2.04 6.80 -11.53
C ASP A 60 0.85 7.43 -12.26
N ALA A 61 -0.37 7.28 -11.72
CA ALA A 61 -1.63 7.76 -12.26
C ALA A 61 -1.98 7.27 -13.68
N LYS A 62 -1.27 6.25 -14.20
CA LYS A 62 -1.47 5.69 -15.56
C LYS A 62 -2.33 4.44 -15.60
N GLY A 63 -3.08 4.18 -14.53
CA GLY A 63 -3.95 3.01 -14.42
C GLY A 63 -4.98 2.95 -15.55
N ALA A 64 -5.69 4.05 -15.78
CA ALA A 64 -6.74 4.12 -16.81
C ALA A 64 -6.18 3.95 -18.23
N GLU A 65 -5.03 4.57 -18.52
CA GLU A 65 -4.32 4.45 -19.81
C GLU A 65 -3.97 2.99 -20.11
N ARG A 66 -3.31 2.30 -19.17
CA ARG A 66 -2.97 0.87 -19.31
C ARG A 66 -4.20 -0.01 -19.54
N ILE A 67 -5.30 0.26 -18.84
CA ILE A 67 -6.54 -0.50 -19.02
C ILE A 67 -7.13 -0.28 -20.43
N ALA A 68 -7.15 0.97 -20.90
CA ALA A 68 -7.63 1.29 -22.24
C ALA A 68 -6.79 0.58 -23.32
N GLU A 69 -5.46 0.60 -23.20
CA GLU A 69 -4.55 -0.09 -24.12
C GLU A 69 -4.80 -1.61 -24.18
N ILE A 70 -5.00 -2.25 -23.02
CA ILE A 70 -5.30 -3.69 -22.94
C ILE A 70 -6.61 -4.00 -23.68
N ILE A 71 -7.68 -3.23 -23.42
CA ILE A 71 -8.99 -3.43 -24.06
C ILE A 71 -8.87 -3.29 -25.58
N LEU A 72 -8.25 -2.21 -26.05
CA LEU A 72 -8.08 -1.95 -27.48
C LEU A 72 -7.24 -3.05 -28.16
N SER A 73 -6.21 -3.54 -27.49
CA SER A 73 -5.37 -4.63 -27.99
C SER A 73 -6.13 -5.96 -28.05
N SER A 74 -6.96 -6.26 -27.04
CA SER A 74 -7.79 -7.46 -27.03
C SER A 74 -8.83 -7.47 -28.16
N ILE A 75 -9.42 -6.32 -28.49
CA ILE A 75 -10.37 -6.19 -29.61
C ILE A 75 -9.65 -6.42 -30.95
N LYS A 76 -8.46 -5.86 -31.14
CA LYS A 76 -7.67 -6.05 -32.37
C LYS A 76 -7.25 -7.52 -32.58
N ASN A 77 -6.90 -8.23 -31.51
CA ASN A 77 -6.46 -9.62 -31.58
C ASN A 77 -7.61 -10.63 -31.73
N GLY A 78 -8.86 -10.22 -31.48
CA GLY A 78 -10.06 -11.06 -31.66
C GLY A 78 -10.71 -10.96 -33.05
N GLN A 79 -10.12 -10.21 -33.99
CA GLN A 79 -10.60 -10.07 -35.38
C GLN A 79 -9.78 -10.92 -36.38
N GLY A 80 -9.15 -12.00 -35.92
CA GLY A 80 -8.44 -12.99 -36.74
C GLY A 80 -9.19 -14.29 -36.88
#